data_AF-A0A2A2F3I4-F1
#
_entry.id   AF-A0A2A2F3I4-F1
#
_cell.length_a   1.000
_cell.length_b   1.000
_cell.length_c   1.000
_cell.angle_alpha   90.00
_cell.angle_beta   90.00
_cell.angle_gamma   90.00
#
_symmetry.space_group_name_H-M   'P 1'
#
loop_
_entity.id
_entity.type
_entity.pdbx_description
1 polymer ?
#
loop_
_entity_poly.entity_id
_entity_poly.type
_entity_poly.pdbx_seq_one_letter_code
_entity_poly.pdbx_strand_id
1 'polypeptide(L)'
;MIELQANIAGYAGRPATVFAAYDEDTGILVVAASVDLRPRRPGCVLIETETRADRDSLFAYTDLREAITAYYDLKGSVASDGRSARLRFAERAMRADPAGGIEMDGVDVTGPLYRISPDTGNAQVGALALCRYVKRYSAVADVVNMADDLNNLLSGRVVTI
;
A
#
# COMPACT_ATOMS: atom_id res chain seq x y z
N MET A 1 -1.56 1.96 -14.50
CA MET A 1 -0.51 2.42 -13.56
C MET A 1 -1.02 3.62 -12.80
N ILE A 2 -0.97 3.56 -11.47
CA ILE A 2 -1.50 4.57 -10.55
C ILE A 2 -0.34 5.25 -9.82
N GLU A 3 -0.32 6.58 -9.84
CA GLU A 3 0.61 7.34 -8.99
C GLU A 3 0.00 7.56 -7.61
N LEU A 4 0.78 7.26 -6.56
CA LEU A 4 0.35 7.30 -5.18
C LEU A 4 1.23 8.27 -4.38
N GLN A 5 0.61 9.01 -3.47
CA GLN A 5 1.24 9.88 -2.51
C GLN A 5 0.67 9.59 -1.12
N ALA A 6 1.51 9.30 -0.14
CA ALA A 6 1.13 9.19 1.26
C ALA A 6 1.76 10.31 2.07
N ASN A 7 0.94 11.19 2.60
CA ASN A 7 1.31 12.27 3.50
C ASN A 7 0.98 11.85 4.93
N ILE A 8 2.01 11.67 5.76
CA ILE A 8 1.84 11.10 7.09
C ILE A 8 2.42 12.03 8.14
N ALA A 9 1.63 12.26 9.18
CA ALA A 9 1.98 12.96 10.40
C ALA A 9 1.39 12.20 11.61
N GLY A 10 1.80 12.58 12.82
CA GLY A 10 1.27 12.00 14.06
C GLY A 10 2.00 10.75 14.57
N TYR A 11 3.05 10.31 13.86
CA TYR A 11 3.99 9.28 14.31
C TYR A 11 5.38 9.89 14.58
N ALA A 12 6.35 9.07 14.98
CA ALA A 12 7.68 9.54 15.34
C ALA A 12 8.40 10.29 14.19
N GLY A 13 9.31 11.18 14.57
CA GLY A 13 10.06 12.01 13.63
C GLY A 13 9.23 13.13 12.99
N ARG A 14 9.72 13.66 11.86
CA ARG A 14 9.05 14.74 11.14
C ARG A 14 7.95 14.19 10.23
N PRO A 15 6.89 14.97 9.95
CA PRO A 15 5.92 14.63 8.90
C PRO A 15 6.61 14.39 7.57
N ALA A 16 6.14 13.38 6.84
CA ALA A 16 6.78 12.92 5.61
C ALA A 16 5.77 12.70 4.49
N THR A 17 6.25 12.86 3.26
CA THR A 17 5.56 12.43 2.05
C THR A 17 6.30 11.26 1.44
N VAL A 18 5.58 10.19 1.13
CA VAL A 18 6.09 9.01 0.44
C VAL A 18 5.40 8.89 -0.92
N PHE A 19 6.19 8.83 -1.99
CA PHE A 19 5.70 8.66 -3.34
C PHE A 19 5.87 7.22 -3.80
N ALA A 20 4.88 6.70 -4.50
CA ALA A 20 4.94 5.38 -5.11
C ALA A 20 4.18 5.33 -6.43
N ALA A 21 4.45 4.30 -7.21
CA ALA A 21 3.65 3.93 -8.36
C ALA A 21 3.21 2.47 -8.21
N TYR A 22 1.95 2.20 -8.53
CA TYR A 22 1.40 0.86 -8.59
C TYR A 22 1.11 0.50 -10.04
N ASP A 23 1.73 -0.59 -10.49
CA ASP A 23 1.39 -1.22 -11.76
C ASP A 23 0.31 -2.27 -11.54
N GLU A 24 -0.86 -2.03 -12.12
CA GLU A 24 -2.07 -2.82 -11.92
C GLU A 24 -1.98 -4.16 -12.64
N ASP A 25 -1.32 -4.20 -13.78
CA ASP A 25 -1.21 -5.41 -14.61
C ASP A 25 -0.27 -6.43 -13.98
N THR A 26 0.87 -5.95 -13.46
CA THR A 26 1.89 -6.81 -12.84
C THR A 26 1.71 -6.95 -11.33
N GLY A 27 0.89 -6.10 -10.71
CA GLY A 27 0.67 -6.04 -9.28
C GLY A 27 1.89 -5.56 -8.49
N ILE A 28 2.82 -4.84 -9.13
CA ILE A 28 4.06 -4.33 -8.53
C ILE A 28 3.84 -2.93 -7.96
N LEU A 29 4.12 -2.77 -6.66
CA LEU A 29 4.23 -1.49 -5.99
C LEU A 29 5.70 -1.06 -5.87
N VAL A 30 6.04 0.08 -6.46
CA VAL A 30 7.37 0.70 -6.32
C VAL A 30 7.27 1.95 -5.47
N VAL A 31 7.90 1.93 -4.30
CA VAL A 31 8.07 3.10 -3.44
C VAL A 31 9.29 3.89 -3.93
N ALA A 32 9.05 5.05 -4.52
CA ALA A 32 10.03 5.77 -5.32
C ALA A 32 10.86 6.78 -4.51
N ALA A 33 10.25 7.46 -3.54
CA ALA A 33 10.95 8.45 -2.71
C ALA A 33 10.22 8.70 -1.39
N SER A 34 11.00 9.07 -0.37
CA SER A 34 10.48 9.68 0.85
C SER A 34 11.15 11.05 1.05
N VAL A 35 10.35 12.07 1.32
CA VAL A 35 10.77 13.46 1.47
C VAL A 35 9.99 14.14 2.60
N ASP A 36 10.42 15.34 3.00
CA ASP A 36 9.63 16.21 3.88
C ASP A 36 8.24 16.46 3.28
N LEU A 37 7.25 16.68 4.13
CA LEU A 37 5.85 16.86 3.76
C LEU A 37 5.65 17.83 2.56
N ARG A 38 4.89 17.38 1.57
CA ARG A 38 4.56 18.11 0.34
C ARG A 38 3.04 18.18 0.11
N PRO A 39 2.56 19.24 -0.57
CA PRO A 39 1.18 19.28 -1.04
C PRO A 39 0.91 18.15 -2.05
N ARG A 40 -0.37 17.92 -2.34
CA ARG A 40 -0.81 16.95 -3.36
C ARG A 40 -0.12 17.21 -4.70
N ARG A 41 0.49 16.17 -5.27
CA ARG A 41 0.93 16.18 -6.66
C ARG A 41 -0.27 15.93 -7.59
N PRO A 42 -0.44 16.70 -8.68
CA PRO A 42 -1.53 16.50 -9.62
C PRO A 42 -1.56 15.07 -10.17
N GLY A 43 -2.75 14.46 -10.22
CA GLY A 43 -2.95 13.11 -10.75
C GLY A 43 -2.61 11.97 -9.77
N CYS A 44 -2.00 12.27 -8.62
CA CYS A 44 -1.76 11.24 -7.60
C CYS A 44 -3.01 11.02 -6.74
N VAL A 45 -3.21 9.75 -6.38
CA VAL A 45 -4.04 9.39 -5.23
C VAL A 45 -3.32 9.82 -3.97
N LEU A 46 -3.98 10.61 -3.13
CA LEU A 46 -3.47 11.11 -1.88
C LEU A 46 -4.06 10.36 -0.69
N ILE A 47 -3.18 9.69 0.04
CA ILE A 47 -3.45 9.08 1.34
C ILE A 47 -2.94 10.02 2.42
N GLU A 48 -3.80 10.36 3.37
CA GLU A 48 -3.49 11.33 4.43
C GLU A 48 -3.83 10.79 5.81
N THR A 49 -3.13 11.32 6.82
CA THR A 49 -3.50 11.12 8.24
C THR A 49 -4.36 12.27 8.77
N GLU A 50 -4.25 13.46 8.18
CA GLU A 50 -5.04 14.62 8.59
C GLU A 50 -6.48 14.53 8.08
N THR A 51 -7.42 14.49 9.02
CA THR A 51 -8.86 14.37 8.76
C THR A 51 -9.49 15.57 8.04
N ARG A 52 -8.82 16.73 8.04
CA ARG A 52 -9.30 17.96 7.40
C ARG A 52 -8.59 18.29 6.08
N ALA A 53 -7.59 17.50 5.69
CA ALA A 53 -6.88 17.68 4.42
C ALA A 53 -7.70 17.16 3.24
N ASP A 54 -7.50 17.78 2.07
CA ASP A 54 -7.92 17.20 0.79
C ASP A 54 -7.21 15.85 0.59
N ARG A 55 -7.98 14.77 0.48
CA ARG A 55 -7.46 13.40 0.38
C ARG A 55 -8.45 12.48 -0.31
N ASP A 56 -7.94 11.44 -0.94
CA ASP A 56 -8.74 10.37 -1.52
C ASP A 56 -8.90 9.19 -0.53
N SER A 57 -7.96 9.06 0.42
CA SER A 57 -7.98 8.00 1.44
C SER A 57 -7.46 8.50 2.79
N LEU A 58 -8.15 8.14 3.87
CA LEU A 58 -7.67 8.37 5.24
C LEU A 58 -6.89 7.14 5.73
N PHE A 59 -5.75 7.38 6.37
CA PHE A 59 -5.02 6.38 7.13
C PHE A 59 -5.07 6.70 8.62
N ALA A 60 -5.63 5.79 9.41
CA ALA A 60 -5.76 5.94 10.86
C ALA A 60 -4.98 4.86 11.62
N TYR A 61 -4.79 5.05 12.91
CA TYR A 61 -4.07 4.09 13.76
C TYR A 61 -4.71 2.68 13.74
N THR A 62 -6.04 2.61 13.62
CA THR A 62 -6.80 1.35 13.50
C THR A 62 -6.45 0.55 12.24
N ASP A 63 -5.85 1.19 11.24
CA ASP A 63 -5.49 0.58 9.96
C ASP A 63 -4.11 -0.09 9.98
N LEU A 64 -3.32 0.11 11.05
CA LEU A 64 -1.94 -0.35 11.12
C LEU A 64 -1.82 -1.87 10.98
N ARG A 65 -2.70 -2.63 11.64
CA ARG A 65 -2.65 -4.10 11.59
C ARG A 65 -2.82 -4.59 10.14
N GLU A 66 -3.85 -4.10 9.46
CA GLU A 66 -4.10 -4.42 8.06
C GLU A 66 -2.94 -3.97 7.16
N ALA A 67 -2.35 -2.81 7.44
CA ALA A 67 -1.24 -2.27 6.67
C ALA A 67 0.04 -3.10 6.81
N ILE A 68 0.34 -3.61 8.00
CA ILE A 68 1.46 -4.53 8.24
C ILE A 68 1.23 -5.86 7.49
N THR A 69 0.02 -6.40 7.55
CA THR A 69 -0.34 -7.60 6.78
C THR A 69 -0.14 -7.35 5.28
N ALA A 70 -0.66 -6.25 4.74
CA ALA A 70 -0.50 -5.88 3.33
C ALA A 70 0.98 -5.72 2.93
N TYR A 71 1.81 -5.16 3.81
CA TYR A 71 3.24 -5.04 3.59
C TYR A 71 3.92 -6.41 3.47
N TYR A 72 3.68 -7.33 4.41
CA TYR A 72 4.29 -8.66 4.34
C TYR A 72 3.75 -9.49 3.18
N ASP A 73 2.47 -9.35 2.84
CA ASP A 73 1.88 -9.96 1.65
C ASP A 73 2.62 -9.52 0.39
N LEU A 74 2.77 -8.21 0.17
CA LEU A 74 3.45 -7.68 -1.01
C LEU A 74 4.94 -8.01 -1.02
N LYS A 75 5.60 -8.00 0.15
CA LYS A 75 7.02 -8.34 0.29
C LYS A 75 7.31 -9.81 0.03
N GLY A 76 6.41 -10.71 0.45
CA GLY A 76 6.54 -12.15 0.29
C GLY A 76 6.02 -12.70 -1.04
N SER A 77 5.30 -11.88 -1.81
CA SER A 77 4.68 -12.31 -3.06
C SER A 77 5.51 -11.99 -4.30
N VAL A 78 5.36 -12.83 -5.31
CA VAL A 78 5.92 -12.65 -6.65
C VAL A 78 4.86 -12.05 -7.57
N ALA A 79 5.28 -11.18 -8.48
CA ALA A 79 4.44 -10.49 -9.45
C ALA A 79 3.91 -11.47 -10.52
N SER A 80 3.00 -10.99 -11.37
CA SER A 80 2.37 -11.77 -12.45
C SER A 80 3.37 -12.34 -13.46
N ASP A 81 4.58 -11.78 -13.53
CA ASP A 81 5.68 -12.28 -14.37
C ASP A 81 6.41 -13.52 -13.79
N GLY A 82 6.05 -13.96 -12.58
CA GLY A 82 6.62 -15.11 -11.91
C GLY A 82 8.07 -14.92 -11.44
N ARG A 83 8.62 -13.70 -11.49
CA ARG A 83 10.03 -13.42 -11.12
C ARG A 83 10.22 -12.19 -10.27
N SER A 84 9.45 -11.14 -10.51
CA SER A 84 9.62 -9.84 -9.87
C SER A 84 9.00 -9.82 -8.47
N ALA A 85 9.66 -9.20 -7.50
CA ALA A 85 9.03 -8.90 -6.21
C ALA A 85 7.89 -7.89 -6.39
N ARG A 86 6.76 -8.10 -5.70
CA ARG A 86 5.59 -7.18 -5.74
C ARG A 86 5.78 -5.89 -4.95
N LEU A 87 6.79 -5.81 -4.08
CA LEU A 87 7.17 -4.59 -3.38
C LEU A 87 8.63 -4.26 -3.65
N ARG A 88 8.91 -3.04 -4.08
CA ARG A 88 10.27 -2.54 -4.29
C ARG A 88 10.42 -1.15 -3.69
N PHE A 89 11.55 -0.91 -3.02
CA PHE A 89 11.96 0.41 -2.58
C PHE A 89 13.10 0.89 -3.47
N ALA A 90 12.93 2.07 -4.08
CA ALA A 90 14.02 2.74 -4.75
C ALA A 90 15.02 3.28 -3.70
N GLU A 91 16.25 3.58 -4.12
CA GLU A 91 17.31 4.07 -3.24
C GLU A 91 16.87 5.28 -2.40
N ARG A 92 16.17 6.23 -3.03
CA ARG A 92 15.63 7.46 -2.39
C ARG A 92 14.50 7.19 -1.39
N ALA A 93 14.01 5.97 -1.31
CA ALA A 93 12.92 5.55 -0.45
C ALA A 93 13.34 4.50 0.58
N MET A 94 14.61 4.09 0.62
CA MET A 94 15.09 3.03 1.53
C MET A 94 14.77 3.30 3.01
N ARG A 95 14.79 4.57 3.44
CA ARG A 95 14.43 4.95 4.82
C ARG A 95 12.94 4.79 5.15
N ALA A 96 12.10 4.65 4.12
CA ALA A 96 10.67 4.39 4.29
C ALA A 96 10.37 2.89 4.37
N ASP A 97 11.34 1.97 4.24
CA ASP A 97 11.08 0.56 4.48
C ASP A 97 10.73 0.34 5.96
N PRO A 98 9.50 -0.13 6.28
CA PRO A 98 9.06 -0.33 7.65
C PRO A 98 9.64 -1.58 8.31
N ALA A 99 10.40 -2.43 7.59
CA ALA A 99 10.92 -3.70 8.09
C ALA A 99 11.53 -3.62 9.50
N GLY A 100 12.38 -2.62 9.73
CA GLY A 100 13.08 -2.45 11.02
C GLY A 100 12.24 -1.85 12.14
N GLY A 101 11.05 -1.33 11.84
CA GLY A 101 10.13 -0.76 12.82
C GLY A 101 8.95 -1.68 13.18
N ILE A 102 8.83 -2.85 12.55
CA ILE A 102 7.77 -3.82 12.84
C ILE A 102 8.27 -4.83 13.87
N GLU A 103 7.53 -4.98 14.95
CA GLU A 103 7.82 -5.89 16.06
C GLU A 103 6.73 -6.96 16.15
N MET A 104 7.13 -8.20 16.48
CA MET A 104 6.18 -9.27 16.79
C MET A 104 5.60 -9.04 18.18
N ASP A 105 4.28 -8.95 18.24
CA ASP A 105 3.47 -8.66 19.43
C ASP A 105 2.69 -9.91 19.90
N GLY A 106 3.34 -11.06 19.82
CA GLY A 106 2.77 -12.37 20.16
C GLY A 106 2.23 -13.14 18.97
N VAL A 107 1.43 -14.16 19.26
CA VAL A 107 0.82 -15.08 18.29
C VAL A 107 -0.60 -15.35 18.74
N ASP A 108 -1.57 -15.18 17.84
CA ASP A 108 -2.97 -15.55 18.05
C ASP A 108 -3.34 -16.79 17.21
N VAL A 109 -4.61 -17.20 17.27
CA VAL A 109 -5.15 -18.36 16.52
C VAL A 109 -5.02 -18.22 14.99
N THR A 110 -4.80 -17.01 14.48
CA THR A 110 -4.61 -16.72 13.05
C THR A 110 -3.14 -16.58 12.65
N GLY A 111 -2.22 -16.51 13.61
CA GLY A 111 -0.79 -16.43 13.37
C GLY A 111 -0.10 -15.32 14.17
N PRO A 112 1.11 -14.89 13.76
CA PRO A 112 1.86 -13.85 14.46
C PRO A 112 1.11 -12.52 14.43
N LEU A 113 1.00 -11.91 15.60
CA LEU A 113 0.55 -10.54 15.77
C LEU A 113 1.75 -9.60 15.57
N TYR A 114 1.55 -8.52 14.83
CA TYR A 114 2.58 -7.52 14.61
C TYR A 114 2.08 -6.16 15.06
N ARG A 115 3.00 -5.34 15.58
CA ARG A 115 2.80 -3.93 15.87
C ARG A 115 3.96 -3.11 15.32
N ILE A 116 3.77 -1.80 15.19
CA ILE A 116 4.88 -0.89 14.95
C ILE A 116 5.52 -0.48 16.27
N SER A 117 6.84 -0.31 16.27
CA SER A 117 7.60 0.28 17.36
C SER A 117 7.17 1.75 17.53
N PRO A 118 7.13 2.30 18.77
CA PRO A 118 6.84 3.72 18.98
C PRO A 118 7.81 4.67 18.25
N ASP A 119 9.02 4.20 17.96
CA ASP A 119 10.06 4.95 17.25
C ASP A 119 9.90 4.89 15.71
N THR A 120 8.90 4.15 15.21
CA THR A 120 8.62 4.03 13.78
C THR A 120 8.22 5.38 13.20
N GLY A 121 9.00 5.85 12.22
CA GLY A 121 8.84 7.19 11.67
C GLY A 121 7.66 7.33 10.70
N ASN A 122 7.20 8.57 10.52
CA ASN A 122 6.12 8.88 9.56
C ASN A 122 6.38 8.35 8.13
N ALA A 123 7.63 8.34 7.67
CA ALA A 123 8.00 7.80 6.35
C ALA A 123 7.72 6.29 6.24
N GLN A 124 8.04 5.53 7.29
CA GLN A 124 7.80 4.08 7.33
C GLN A 124 6.29 3.79 7.38
N VAL A 125 5.55 4.56 8.16
CA VAL A 125 4.09 4.48 8.19
C VAL A 125 3.47 4.86 6.84
N GLY A 126 4.07 5.80 6.10
CA GLY A 126 3.65 6.13 4.73
C GLY A 126 3.77 4.97 3.77
N ALA A 127 4.86 4.18 3.85
CA ALA A 127 4.98 2.96 3.08
C ALA A 127 3.93 1.91 3.45
N LEU A 128 3.61 1.75 4.75
CA LEU A 128 2.52 0.87 5.20
C LEU A 128 1.17 1.32 4.64
N ALA A 129 0.87 2.63 4.68
CA ALA A 129 -0.36 3.20 4.15
C ALA A 129 -0.52 2.91 2.65
N LEU A 130 0.56 3.04 1.88
CA LEU A 130 0.60 2.69 0.46
C LEU A 130 0.33 1.20 0.21
N CYS A 131 0.97 0.32 0.99
CA CYS A 131 0.75 -1.13 0.89
C CYS A 131 -0.73 -1.49 1.14
N ARG A 132 -1.33 -0.93 2.20
CA ARG A 132 -2.76 -1.13 2.50
C ARG A 132 -3.66 -0.64 1.37
N TYR A 133 -3.39 0.56 0.85
CA TYR A 133 -4.20 1.12 -0.23
C TYR A 133 -4.19 0.21 -1.46
N VAL A 134 -3.01 -0.23 -1.90
CA VAL A 134 -2.88 -1.12 -3.06
C VAL A 134 -3.59 -2.45 -2.84
N LYS A 135 -3.46 -3.05 -1.65
CA LYS A 135 -4.14 -4.32 -1.34
C LYS A 135 -5.67 -4.20 -1.43
N ARG A 136 -6.23 -3.09 -0.96
CA ARG A 136 -7.66 -2.81 -1.09
C ARG A 136 -8.07 -2.50 -2.52
N TYR A 137 -7.27 -1.71 -3.21
CA TYR A 137 -7.51 -1.38 -4.62
C TYR A 137 -7.56 -2.65 -5.47
N SER A 138 -6.58 -3.55 -5.34
CA SER A 138 -6.54 -4.79 -6.11
C SER A 138 -7.74 -5.68 -5.79
N ALA A 139 -8.14 -5.80 -4.52
CA ALA A 139 -9.31 -6.59 -4.14
C ALA A 139 -10.62 -6.05 -4.76
N VAL A 140 -10.76 -4.73 -4.89
CA VAL A 140 -11.91 -4.11 -5.57
C VAL A 140 -11.84 -4.35 -7.08
N ALA A 141 -10.66 -4.16 -7.69
CA ALA A 141 -10.46 -4.40 -9.12
C ALA A 141 -10.76 -5.85 -9.51
N ASP A 142 -10.31 -6.83 -8.71
CA ASP A 142 -10.56 -8.26 -8.93
C ASP A 142 -12.07 -8.57 -8.93
N VAL A 143 -12.84 -7.99 -8.01
CA VAL A 143 -14.31 -8.18 -7.94
C VAL A 143 -15.01 -7.57 -9.15
N VAL A 144 -14.59 -6.37 -9.60
CA VAL A 144 -15.17 -5.72 -10.79
C VAL A 144 -14.89 -6.55 -12.03
N ASN A 145 -13.65 -7.00 -12.23
CA ASN A 145 -13.27 -7.84 -13.36
C ASN A 145 -14.09 -9.15 -13.37
N MET A 146 -14.27 -9.79 -12.22
CA MET A 146 -15.06 -11.01 -12.11
C MET A 146 -16.54 -10.79 -12.43
N ALA A 147 -17.10 -9.62 -12.07
CA ALA A 147 -18.46 -9.25 -12.43
C ALA A 147 -18.62 -9.01 -13.94
N ASP A 148 -17.64 -8.39 -14.58
CA ASP A 148 -17.61 -8.18 -16.03
C ASP A 148 -17.48 -9.51 -16.79
N ASP A 149 -16.62 -10.42 -16.31
CA ASP A 149 -16.48 -11.77 -16.86
C ASP A 149 -17.80 -12.56 -16.76
N LEU A 150 -18.46 -12.49 -15.60
CA LEU A 150 -19.77 -13.13 -15.42
C LEU A 150 -20.84 -12.53 -16.34
N ASN A 151 -20.89 -11.21 -16.49
CA ASN A 151 -21.80 -10.54 -17.42
C ASN A 151 -21.52 -10.93 -18.88
N ASN A 152 -20.26 -11.07 -19.26
CA ASN A 152 -19.87 -11.54 -20.59
C ASN A 152 -20.33 -12.99 -20.82
N LEU A 153 -20.17 -13.88 -19.83
CA LEU A 153 -20.67 -15.25 -19.88
C LEU A 153 -22.21 -15.30 -20.01
N LEU A 154 -22.92 -14.53 -19.18
CA LEU A 154 -24.39 -14.48 -19.18
C LEU A 154 -24.98 -13.87 -20.45
N SER A 155 -24.28 -12.94 -21.09
CA SER A 155 -24.70 -12.31 -22.35
C SER A 155 -24.38 -13.16 -23.59
N GLY A 156 -23.84 -14.37 -23.43
CA GLY A 156 -23.54 -15.29 -24.52
C GLY A 156 -22.30 -14.92 -25.32
N ARG A 157 -21.46 -14.00 -24.83
CA ARG A 157 -20.13 -13.76 -25.40
C ARG A 157 -19.22 -14.90 -24.96
N VAL A 158 -18.86 -15.75 -25.93
CA VAL A 158 -17.93 -16.85 -25.74
C VAL A 158 -16.60 -16.30 -25.21
N VAL A 159 -16.26 -16.67 -23.97
CA VAL A 159 -14.89 -16.56 -23.46
C VAL A 159 -14.08 -17.61 -24.20
N THR A 160 -13.38 -17.19 -25.24
CA THR A 160 -12.38 -18.05 -25.91
C THR A 160 -11.22 -18.22 -24.93
N ILE A 161 -11.06 -19.44 -24.43
CA ILE A 161 -9.97 -19.89 -23.55
C ILE A 161 -8.66 -19.95 -24.33
#